data_AF-A0A1D2VKF7-F1
#
_entry.id   AF-A0A1D2VKF7-F1
#
_cell.length_a   1.000
_cell.length_b   1.000
_cell.length_c   1.000
_cell.angle_alpha   90.00
_cell.angle_beta   90.00
_cell.angle_gamma   90.00
#
_symmetry.space_group_name_H-M   'P 1'
#
loop_
_entity.id
_entity.type
_entity.pdbx_description
1 polymer ?
#
loop_
_entity_poly.entity_id
_entity_poly.type
_entity_poly.pdbx_seq_one_letter_code
_entity_poly.pdbx_strand_id
1 'polypeptide(L)'
;ASISNVKIPLDIIQYIDVSRNTNIYTREFVESTRKINQYLRGKMSAMKLFRNTLSDKIISEFPELTDTVNGVVGGTSANTN
;
A
#
# COMPACT_ATOMS: atom_id res chain seq x y z
N ALA A 1 6.04 10.93 39.97
CA ALA A 1 6.09 9.83 38.99
C ALA A 1 6.90 10.30 37.79
N SER A 2 7.98 9.61 37.44
CA SER A 2 8.86 10.03 36.34
C SER A 2 8.21 9.69 35.01
N ILE A 3 7.73 10.71 34.27
CA ILE A 3 7.26 10.59 32.88
C ILE A 3 8.50 10.56 32.00
N SER A 4 9.23 9.46 32.07
CA SER A 4 10.47 9.27 31.34
C SER A 4 10.21 8.27 30.23
N ASN A 5 10.06 8.81 29.01
CA ASN A 5 10.11 8.11 27.71
C ASN A 5 8.79 7.80 26.98
N VAL A 6 7.79 8.69 27.03
CA VAL A 6 6.63 8.64 26.12
C VAL A 6 6.95 9.44 24.85
N LYS A 7 6.91 8.80 23.68
CA LYS A 7 7.06 9.49 22.38
C LYS A 7 5.70 10.01 21.93
N ILE A 8 5.56 11.34 21.88
CA ILE A 8 4.34 12.02 21.46
C ILE A 8 4.58 12.62 20.06
N PRO A 9 3.74 12.30 19.07
CA PRO A 9 3.77 12.96 17.77
C PRO A 9 3.62 14.48 17.91
N LEU A 10 4.46 15.25 17.21
CA LEU A 10 4.44 16.72 17.25
C LEU A 10 3.08 17.29 16.83
N ASP A 11 2.40 16.63 15.91
CA ASP A 11 1.07 17.02 15.43
C ASP A 11 0.02 17.08 16.56
N ILE A 12 0.17 16.28 17.63
CA ILE A 12 -0.76 16.28 18.76
C ILE A 12 -0.61 17.56 19.59
N ILE A 13 0.61 18.15 19.65
CA ILE A 13 0.87 19.38 20.40
C ILE A 13 0.01 20.52 19.84
N GLN A 14 -0.13 20.60 18.51
CA GLN A 14 -0.99 21.59 17.85
C GLN A 14 -2.47 21.44 18.23
N TYR A 15 -2.95 20.21 18.47
CA TYR A 15 -4.33 19.97 18.91
C TYR A 15 -4.54 20.45 20.35
N ILE A 16 -3.54 20.28 21.22
CA ILE A 16 -3.55 20.77 22.60
C ILE A 16 -3.54 22.31 22.63
N ASP A 17 -2.70 22.95 21.82
CA ASP A 17 -2.58 24.41 21.75
C ASP A 17 -3.90 25.10 21.36
N VAL A 18 -4.70 24.45 20.51
CA VAL A 18 -6.02 24.96 20.06
C VAL A 18 -7.18 24.40 20.91
N SER A 19 -6.88 23.72 22.03
CA SER A 19 -7.88 23.08 22.91
C SER A 19 -8.82 22.09 22.19
N ARG A 20 -8.34 21.48 21.09
CA ARG A 20 -9.09 20.44 20.35
C ARG A 20 -8.94 19.10 21.05
N ASN A 21 -9.98 18.27 20.90
CA ASN A 21 -9.96 16.90 21.43
C ASN A 21 -8.87 16.07 20.74
N THR A 22 -7.86 15.65 21.50
CA THR A 22 -6.71 14.85 21.02
C THR A 22 -7.12 13.47 20.50
N ASN A 23 -8.29 12.94 20.88
CA ASN A 23 -8.81 11.69 20.33
C ASN A 23 -9.16 11.80 18.83
N ILE A 24 -9.39 13.02 18.32
CA ILE A 24 -9.63 13.26 16.90
C ILE A 24 -8.38 12.94 16.08
N TYR A 25 -7.20 13.33 16.54
CA TYR A 25 -5.94 13.00 15.85
C TYR A 25 -5.75 11.49 15.69
N THR A 26 -5.96 10.72 16.76
CA THR A 26 -5.86 9.26 16.72
C THR A 26 -6.84 8.66 15.71
N ARG A 27 -8.08 9.17 15.68
CA ARG A 27 -9.08 8.73 14.70
C ARG A 27 -8.66 9.04 13.27
N GLU A 28 -8.25 10.28 13.00
CA GLU A 28 -7.82 10.73 11.67
C GLU A 28 -6.59 9.96 11.18
N PHE A 29 -5.66 9.65 12.08
CA PHE A 29 -4.48 8.84 11.77
C PHE A 29 -4.85 7.40 11.37
N VAL A 30 -5.72 6.75 12.13
CA VAL A 30 -6.19 5.39 11.83
C VAL A 30 -6.97 5.36 10.52
N GLU A 31 -7.88 6.32 10.32
CA GLU A 31 -8.67 6.44 9.08
C GLU A 31 -7.77 6.68 7.86
N SER A 32 -6.79 7.58 7.97
CA SER A 32 -5.82 7.87 6.90
C SER A 32 -4.95 6.66 6.58
N THR A 33 -4.43 5.98 7.61
CA THR A 33 -3.63 4.76 7.45
C THR A 33 -4.43 3.67 6.75
N ARG A 34 -5.69 3.46 7.15
CA ARG A 34 -6.59 2.50 6.50
C ARG A 34 -6.84 2.86 5.04
N LYS A 35 -7.12 4.12 4.74
CA LYS A 35 -7.38 4.61 3.38
C LYS A 35 -6.16 4.40 2.47
N ILE A 36 -4.97 4.75 2.95
CA ILE A 36 -3.71 4.53 2.22
C ILE A 36 -3.49 3.04 1.97
N ASN A 37 -3.66 2.19 2.99
CA ASN A 37 -3.49 0.75 2.84
C ASN A 37 -4.46 0.16 1.81
N GLN A 38 -5.73 0.55 1.84
CA GLN A 38 -6.72 0.11 0.86
C GLN A 38 -6.35 0.58 -0.55
N TYR A 39 -5.94 1.83 -0.68
CA TYR A 39 -5.53 2.41 -1.95
C TYR A 39 -4.30 1.70 -2.55
N LEU A 40 -3.26 1.45 -1.75
CA LEU A 40 -2.07 0.72 -2.18
C LEU A 40 -2.41 -0.72 -2.60
N ARG A 41 -3.25 -1.41 -1.83
CA ARG A 41 -3.76 -2.74 -2.21
C ARG A 41 -4.51 -2.72 -3.53
N GLY A 42 -5.37 -1.72 -3.73
CA GLY A 42 -6.08 -1.51 -5.00
C GLY A 42 -5.14 -1.30 -6.17
N LYS A 43 -4.11 -0.45 -6.01
CA LYS A 43 -3.07 -0.22 -7.03
C LYS A 43 -2.31 -1.50 -7.39
N MET A 44 -1.87 -2.26 -6.38
CA MET A 44 -1.18 -3.54 -6.61
C MET A 44 -2.05 -4.53 -7.36
N SER A 45 -3.34 -4.64 -6.98
CA SER A 45 -4.30 -5.51 -7.65
C SER A 45 -4.54 -5.10 -9.11
N ALA A 46 -4.71 -3.80 -9.37
CA ALA A 46 -4.89 -3.28 -10.72
C ALA A 46 -3.68 -3.53 -11.61
N MET A 47 -2.46 -3.35 -11.07
CA MET A 47 -1.23 -3.64 -11.81
C MET A 47 -1.07 -5.13 -12.10
N LYS A 48 -1.42 -6.00 -11.14
CA LYS A 48 -1.44 -7.45 -11.34
C LYS A 48 -2.42 -7.85 -12.44
N LEU A 49 -3.62 -7.27 -12.44
CA LEU A 49 -4.62 -7.51 -13.48
C LEU A 49 -4.11 -7.06 -14.85
N PHE A 50 -3.58 -5.83 -14.94
CA PHE A 50 -3.01 -5.30 -16.18
C PHE A 50 -1.91 -6.20 -16.74
N ARG A 51 -0.95 -6.61 -15.90
CA ARG A 51 0.12 -7.52 -16.29
C ARG A 51 -0.44 -8.84 -16.83
N ASN A 52 -1.38 -9.45 -16.12
CA ASN A 52 -1.95 -10.74 -16.54
C ASN A 52 -2.69 -10.60 -17.88
N THR A 53 -3.56 -9.61 -18.04
CA THR A 53 -4.29 -9.36 -19.29
C THR A 53 -3.35 -9.07 -20.46
N LEU A 54 -2.28 -8.30 -20.23
CA LEU A 54 -1.28 -8.03 -21.26
C LEU A 54 -0.51 -9.32 -21.63
N SER A 55 -0.15 -10.12 -20.64
CA SER A 55 0.56 -11.39 -20.83
C SER A 55 -0.28 -12.36 -21.67
N ASP A 56 -1.55 -12.52 -21.32
CA ASP A 56 -2.50 -13.37 -22.06
C ASP A 56 -2.63 -12.91 -23.51
N LYS A 57 -2.70 -11.59 -23.75
CA LYS A 57 -2.81 -11.05 -25.10
C LYS A 57 -1.53 -11.25 -25.92
N ILE A 58 -0.36 -11.09 -25.31
CA ILE A 58 0.92 -11.34 -25.97
C ILE A 58 1.05 -12.81 -26.35
N ILE A 59 0.73 -13.73 -25.45
CA ILE A 59 0.77 -15.18 -25.72
C ILE A 59 -0.19 -15.56 -26.84
N SER A 60 -1.38 -14.94 -26.89
CA SER A 60 -2.37 -15.17 -27.94
C SER A 60 -1.92 -14.69 -29.32
N GLU A 61 -1.17 -13.60 -29.42
CA GLU A 61 -0.72 -13.03 -30.70
C GLU A 61 0.65 -13.56 -31.13
N PHE A 62 1.50 -13.92 -30.17
CA PHE A 62 2.89 -14.38 -30.37
C PHE A 62 3.17 -15.64 -29.54
N PRO A 63 2.75 -16.83 -30.02
CA PRO A 63 2.92 -18.08 -29.29
C PRO A 63 4.39 -18.43 -28.97
N GLU A 64 5.34 -17.97 -29.79
CA GLU A 64 6.78 -18.16 -29.60
C GLU A 64 7.35 -17.43 -28.37
N LEU A 65 6.64 -16.43 -27.85
CA LEU A 65 7.06 -15.66 -26.68
C LEU A 65 6.54 -16.21 -25.35
N THR A 66 5.79 -17.32 -25.38
CA THR A 66 5.11 -17.89 -24.21
C THR A 66 6.05 -18.13 -23.02
N ASP A 67 7.20 -18.75 -23.27
CA ASP A 67 8.16 -19.07 -22.20
C ASP A 67 8.78 -17.81 -21.58
N THR A 68 9.07 -16.81 -22.41
CA THR A 68 9.60 -15.51 -21.95
C THR A 68 8.58 -14.77 -21.09
N VAL A 69 7.33 -14.71 -21.55
CA VAL A 69 6.23 -14.03 -20.82
C VAL A 69 5.96 -14.73 -19.48
N ASN A 70 5.91 -16.06 -19.48
CA ASN A 70 5.74 -16.85 -18.25
C ASN A 70 6.89 -16.63 -17.26
N GLY A 71 8.12 -16.51 -17.75
CA GLY A 71 9.29 -16.15 -16.92
C GLY A 71 9.14 -14.78 -16.25
N VAL A 72 8.70 -13.76 -16.98
CA VAL A 72 8.47 -12.41 -16.45
C VAL A 72 7.32 -12.38 -15.44
N VAL A 73 6.21 -13.07 -15.72
CA VAL A 73 5.08 -13.17 -14.79
C VAL A 73 5.49 -13.91 -13.51
N GLY A 74 6.24 -15.01 -13.63
CA GLY A 74 6.78 -15.76 -12.50
C GLY A 74 7.71 -14.92 -11.62
N GLY A 75 8.67 -14.23 -12.24
CA GLY A 75 9.62 -13.35 -11.52
C GLY A 75 8.95 -12.19 -10.79
N THR A 76 7.89 -11.61 -11.37
CA THR A 76 7.14 -10.50 -10.74
C THR A 76 6.12 -10.95 -9.69
N SER A 77 5.85 -12.25 -9.56
CA SER A 77 4.95 -12.80 -8.54
C SER A 77 5.69 -13.35 -7.30
N ALA A 78 7.02 -13.52 -7.38
CA ALA A 78 7.81 -14.31 -6.42
C ALA A 78 8.60 -13.51 -5.36
N ASN A 79 8.37 -12.20 -5.20
CA ASN A 79 8.91 -11.47 -4.04
C ASN A 79 7.90 -11.43 -2.90
N THR A 80 7.67 -12.59 -2.30
CA THR A 80 7.05 -12.78 -0.98
C THR A 80 7.95 -13.72 -0.20
N ASN A 81 9.10 -13.20 0.24
CA ASN A 81 9.84 -13.73 1.39
C ASN A 81 9.60 -12.78 2.56
#